data_AF-A0A9E0X2I8-F1
#
_entry.id   AF-A0A9E0X2I8-F1
#
_cell.length_a   1.000
_cell.length_b   1.000
_cell.length_c   1.000
_cell.angle_alpha   90.00
_cell.angle_beta   90.00
_cell.angle_gamma   90.00
#
_symmetry.space_group_name_H-M   'P 1'
#
loop_
_entity.id
_entity.type
_entity.pdbx_description
1 polymer ?
#
loop_
_entity_poly.entity_id
_entity_poly.type
_entity_poly.pdbx_seq_one_letter_code
_entity_poly.pdbx_strand_id
1 'polypeptide(L)'
;MHRIEHWRERLLADGDAALAEFIAEHPTADRQHLRQLARNAHAERLHNKPPHAQRELFRELREVMDEPGLGTGDSGLGAAQ
;
A
#
# COMPACT_ATOMS: atom_id res chain seq x y z
N MET A 1 6.85 11.27 -7.16
CA MET A 1 5.62 10.64 -7.70
C MET A 1 5.89 9.35 -8.49
N HIS A 2 6.83 9.33 -9.44
CA HIS A 2 7.09 8.13 -10.26
C HIS A 2 7.50 6.87 -9.46
N ARG A 3 8.25 7.03 -8.38
CA ARG A 3 8.74 5.88 -7.58
C ARG A 3 7.63 5.18 -6.79
N ILE A 4 6.69 5.94 -6.22
CA ILE A 4 5.54 5.40 -5.49
C ILE A 4 4.62 4.64 -6.45
N GLU A 5 4.35 5.24 -7.62
CA GLU A 5 3.54 4.62 -8.66
C GLU A 5 4.17 3.29 -9.15
N HIS A 6 5.48 3.30 -9.37
CA HIS A 6 6.23 2.10 -9.73
C HIS A 6 6.08 0.99 -8.67
N TRP A 7 6.25 1.31 -7.38
CA TRP A 7 6.06 0.33 -6.31
C TRP A 7 4.63 -0.19 -6.22
N ARG A 8 3.64 0.68 -6.42
CA ARG A 8 2.23 0.29 -6.45
C ARG A 8 1.97 -0.74 -7.55
N GLU A 9 2.43 -0.47 -8.76
CA GLU A 9 2.28 -1.39 -9.89
C GLU A 9 2.98 -2.73 -9.62
N ARG A 10 4.21 -2.68 -9.09
CA ARG A 10 4.97 -3.89 -8.73
C ARG A 10 4.30 -4.72 -7.65
N LEU A 11 3.77 -4.09 -6.60
CA LEU A 11 3.04 -4.81 -5.55
C LEU A 11 1.77 -5.49 -6.07
N LEU A 12 1.15 -4.93 -7.11
CA LEU A 12 -0.02 -5.52 -7.75
C LEU A 12 0.33 -6.63 -8.74
N ALA A 13 1.51 -6.57 -9.36
CA ALA A 13 1.98 -7.56 -10.32
C ALA A 13 2.71 -8.74 -9.65
N ASP A 14 3.69 -8.45 -8.80
CA ASP A 14 4.62 -9.42 -8.21
C ASP A 14 4.26 -9.80 -6.76
N GLY A 15 3.34 -9.06 -6.13
CA GLY A 15 2.81 -9.36 -4.80
C GLY A 15 3.90 -9.43 -3.72
N ASP A 16 4.04 -10.60 -3.10
CA ASP A 16 4.95 -10.84 -1.99
C ASP A 16 6.43 -10.65 -2.36
N ALA A 17 6.81 -10.86 -3.62
CA ALA A 17 8.19 -10.68 -4.07
C ALA A 17 8.56 -9.19 -4.07
N ALA A 18 7.74 -8.35 -4.71
CA ALA A 18 7.91 -6.89 -4.65
C ALA A 18 7.80 -6.35 -3.22
N LEU A 19 6.92 -6.92 -2.38
CA LEU A 19 6.83 -6.53 -0.98
C LEU A 19 8.13 -6.84 -0.23
N ALA A 20 8.76 -7.99 -0.47
CA ALA A 20 10.03 -8.31 0.18
C ALA A 20 11.13 -7.31 -0.19
N GLU A 21 11.21 -6.88 -1.45
CA GLU A 21 12.15 -5.85 -1.89
C GLU A 21 11.83 -4.48 -1.28
N PHE A 22 10.56 -4.10 -1.24
CA PHE A 22 10.14 -2.83 -0.64
C PHE A 22 10.51 -2.75 0.85
N ILE A 23 10.28 -3.83 1.61
CA ILE A 23 10.65 -3.92 3.03
C ILE A 23 12.19 -3.94 3.21
N ALA A 24 12.95 -4.45 2.23
CA ALA A 24 14.40 -4.37 2.28
C ALA A 24 14.90 -2.92 2.11
N GLU A 25 14.23 -2.11 1.29
CA GLU A 25 14.51 -0.66 1.16
C GLU A 25 13.97 0.16 2.35
N HIS A 26 12.82 -0.24 2.90
CA HIS A 26 12.11 0.45 3.97
C HIS A 26 11.76 -0.51 5.12
N PRO A 27 12.73 -0.86 6.00
CA PRO A 27 12.53 -1.85 7.06
C PRO A 27 11.55 -1.40 8.16
N THR A 28 11.24 -0.10 8.22
CA THR A 28 10.26 0.48 9.16
C THR A 28 8.81 0.34 8.70
N ALA A 29 8.58 -0.03 7.43
CA ALA A 29 7.25 -0.15 6.87
C ALA A 29 6.51 -1.38 7.43
N ASP A 30 5.19 -1.25 7.62
CA ASP A 30 4.36 -2.37 8.06
C ASP A 30 4.13 -3.36 6.90
N ARG A 31 4.92 -4.44 6.91
CA ARG A 31 4.82 -5.53 5.93
C ARG A 31 3.43 -6.17 5.90
N GLN A 32 2.80 -6.37 7.05
CA GLN A 32 1.49 -7.05 7.10
C GLN A 32 0.41 -6.15 6.52
N HIS A 33 0.43 -4.86 6.87
CA HIS A 33 -0.49 -3.87 6.34
C HIS A 33 -0.37 -3.74 4.81
N LEU A 34 0.85 -3.55 4.30
CA LEU A 34 1.11 -3.45 2.85
C LEU A 34 0.67 -4.70 2.08
N ARG A 35 0.92 -5.90 2.63
CA ARG A 35 0.44 -7.16 2.04
C ARG A 35 -1.07 -7.19 1.93
N GLN A 36 -1.78 -6.78 2.97
CA GLN A 36 -3.24 -6.76 3.00
C GLN A 36 -3.80 -5.78 1.96
N LEU A 37 -3.23 -4.57 1.91
CA LEU A 37 -3.61 -3.56 0.93
C LEU A 37 -3.36 -4.02 -0.51
N ALA A 38 -2.20 -4.62 -0.81
CA ALA A 38 -1.89 -5.15 -2.13
C ALA A 38 -2.89 -6.25 -2.57
N ARG A 39 -3.21 -7.20 -1.69
CA ARG A 39 -4.20 -8.26 -1.97
C ARG A 39 -5.60 -7.68 -2.19
N ASN A 40 -6.01 -6.73 -1.36
CA ASN A 40 -7.31 -6.06 -1.50
C ASN A 40 -7.40 -5.28 -2.80
N ALA A 41 -6.36 -4.52 -3.16
CA ALA A 41 -6.31 -3.75 -4.39
C ALA A 41 -6.30 -4.64 -5.64
N HIS A 42 -5.64 -5.81 -5.58
CA HIS A 42 -5.71 -6.82 -6.63
C HIS A 42 -7.13 -7.40 -6.77
N ALA A 43 -7.78 -7.72 -5.65
CA ALA A 43 -9.18 -8.19 -5.66
C ALA A 43 -10.13 -7.11 -6.18
N GLU A 44 -9.97 -5.85 -5.80
CA GLU A 44 -10.79 -4.73 -6.31
C GLU A 44 -10.68 -4.60 -7.83
N ARG A 45 -9.45 -4.69 -8.38
CA ARG A 45 -9.22 -4.69 -9.84
C ARG A 45 -9.93 -5.86 -10.53
N LEU A 46 -9.81 -7.06 -9.97
CA LEU A 46 -10.44 -8.25 -10.54
C LEU A 46 -11.98 -8.17 -10.52
N HIS A 47 -12.55 -7.56 -9.48
CA HIS A 47 -13.99 -7.45 -9.29
C HIS A 47 -14.60 -6.14 -9.80
N ASN A 48 -13.85 -5.29 -10.52
CA ASN A 48 -14.28 -3.94 -10.94
C ASN A 48 -14.89 -3.11 -9.80
N LYS A 49 -14.37 -3.28 -8.59
CA LYS A 49 -14.82 -2.53 -7.40
C LYS A 49 -14.17 -1.14 -7.41
N PRO A 50 -14.76 -0.17 -6.69
CA PRO A 50 -14.11 1.11 -6.45
C PRO A 50 -12.70 0.90 -5.85
N PRO A 51 -11.67 1.64 -6.30
CA PRO A 51 -10.27 1.39 -5.97
C PRO A 51 -9.89 1.96 -4.60
N HIS A 52 -10.54 1.49 -3.53
CA HIS A 52 -10.31 1.98 -2.17
C HIS A 52 -8.93 1.54 -1.66
N ALA A 53 -8.67 0.23 -1.63
CA ALA A 53 -7.39 -0.32 -1.20
C ALA A 53 -6.24 0.15 -2.10
N GLN A 54 -6.50 0.39 -3.38
CA GLN A 54 -5.49 0.93 -4.29
C GLN A 54 -5.09 2.38 -3.93
N ARG A 55 -6.04 3.19 -3.46
CA ARG A 55 -5.79 4.56 -2.97
C ARG A 55 -5.10 4.57 -1.61
N GLU A 56 -5.45 3.63 -0.73
CA GLU A 56 -4.76 3.44 0.55
C GLU A 56 -3.33 2.96 0.38
N LEU A 57 -3.10 1.96 -0.49
CA LEU A 57 -1.76 1.49 -0.82
C LEU A 57 -0.86 2.62 -1.29
N PHE A 58 -1.37 3.52 -2.14
CA PHE A 58 -0.60 4.68 -2.58
C PHE A 58 -0.25 5.64 -1.43
N ARG A 59 -1.18 5.85 -0.48
CA ARG A 59 -0.95 6.73 0.68
C ARG A 59 0.12 6.13 1.60
N GLU A 60 0.00 4.85 1.92
CA GLU A 60 0.97 4.14 2.76
C GLU A 60 2.37 4.15 2.14
N LEU A 61 2.47 3.79 0.85
CA LEU A 61 3.74 3.84 0.13
C LEU A 61 4.32 5.25 0.11
N ARG A 62 3.48 6.28 -0.04
CA ARG A 62 3.95 7.66 0.04
C ARG A 62 4.50 7.96 1.42
N GLU A 63 3.79 7.64 2.48
CA GLU A 63 4.20 7.92 3.85
C GLU A 63 5.54 7.27 4.20
N VAL A 64 5.70 6.00 3.85
CA VAL A 64 6.95 5.26 4.05
C VAL A 64 8.12 5.85 3.25
N MET A 65 7.87 6.36 2.04
CA MET A 65 8.92 6.85 1.13
C MET A 65 9.26 8.33 1.29
N ASP A 66 8.35 9.13 1.87
CA ASP A 66 8.44 10.60 1.96
C ASP A 66 8.87 11.06 3.38
N GLU A 67 9.32 10.14 4.27
CA GLU A 67 9.57 10.36 5.71
C GLU A 67 10.11 11.76 6.08
N PRO A 68 9.52 12.37 7.12
CA PRO A 68 10.26 12.45 8.37
C PRO A 68 9.38 11.90 9.51
N GLY A 69 9.87 10.88 10.22
CA GLY A 69 9.11 10.13 11.22
C GLY A 69 8.18 10.95 12.12
N LEU A 70 7.04 10.34 12.45
CA LEU A 70 5.89 10.80 13.25
C LEU A 70 4.66 11.20 12.42
N GLY A 71 3.95 10.18 11.95
CA GLY A 71 2.66 10.30 11.29
C GLY A 71 1.70 9.18 11.68
N THR A 72 1.59 8.81 12.97
CA THR A 72 0.45 8.00 13.44
C THR A 72 -0.85 8.79 13.23
N GLY A 73 -1.38 8.71 12.01
CA GLY A 73 -2.63 9.31 11.59
C GLY A 73 -3.69 8.23 11.51
N ASP A 74 -4.20 7.85 12.68
CA ASP A 74 -5.56 7.34 12.85
C ASP A 74 -6.48 7.88 11.75
N SER A 75 -6.87 7.02 10.82
CA SER A 75 -7.88 7.32 9.82
C SER A 75 -8.64 6.04 9.55
N GLY A 76 -9.47 5.70 10.53
CA GLY A 76 -10.57 4.76 10.36
C GLY A 76 -11.38 5.13 9.12
N LEU A 77 -11.22 4.34 8.07
CA LEU A 77 -12.14 4.30 6.94
C LEU A 77 -13.28 3.34 7.29
N GLY A 78 -14.26 3.90 8.00
CA GLY A 78 -15.69 3.71 7.74
C GLY A 78 -16.25 2.29 7.68
N ALA A 79 -16.56 1.72 8.84
CA ALA A 79 -17.76 0.90 8.98
C ALA A 79 -18.94 1.83 9.30
N ALA A 80 -19.57 2.38 8.25
CA ALA A 80 -20.88 3.00 8.38
C ALA A 80 -21.94 1.88 8.40
N GLN A 81 -22.68 1.84 9.51
CA GLN A 81 -23.99 1.19 9.61
C GLN A 81 -25.05 2.04 8.89
#